data_AF-M4BIH9-F1
#
_entry.id   AF-M4BIH9-F1
#
_cell.length_a   1.000
_cell.length_b   1.000
_cell.length_c   1.000
_cell.angle_alpha   90.00
_cell.angle_beta   90.00
_cell.angle_gamma   90.00
#
_symmetry.space_group_name_H-M   'P 1'
#
loop_
_entity.id
_entity.type
_entity.pdbx_description
1 polymer ?
#
loop_
_entity_poly.entity_id
_entity_poly.type
_entity_poly.pdbx_seq_one_letter_code
_entity_poly.pdbx_strand_id
1 'polypeptide(L)'
;MVQNSVPLPHGAVFYPTREQFADPIKYIARYEPTASGFHLPLLFKWTLGFSIEHEAARTGICKIVPPRGWNPTFAIDLEDDHVHFDTRKQKIHELQEGRAYGKGRTHTFKSFREDADAFRKRWFSSRGLDPTTTTSDEVAQEYWRVVQMGGPRTEVEYANDLDIAQVGSGFLRSSKRFASQATKGIAKLLPLLAVIIATDNR
;
A
#
# COMPACT_ATOMS: atom_id res chain seq x y z
N MET A 1 16.98 27.67 0.72
CA MET A 1 18.02 26.76 0.21
C MET A 1 17.40 25.37 0.22
N VAL A 2 17.22 24.74 -0.95
CA VAL A 2 16.74 23.35 -1.02
C VAL A 2 17.85 22.51 -0.40
N GLN A 3 17.60 21.88 0.76
CA GLN A 3 18.54 20.93 1.31
C GLN A 3 18.73 19.83 0.26
N ASN A 4 19.97 19.57 -0.16
CA ASN A 4 20.34 18.35 -0.85
C ASN A 4 19.97 17.19 0.08
N SER A 5 18.74 16.70 -0.02
CA SER A 5 18.26 15.60 0.78
C SER A 5 19.04 14.36 0.36
N VAL A 6 19.88 13.86 1.26
CA VAL A 6 20.46 12.52 1.11
C VAL A 6 19.29 11.55 0.84
N PRO A 7 19.35 10.73 -0.22
CA PRO A 7 18.29 9.76 -0.50
C PRO A 7 18.03 8.91 0.74
N LEU A 8 16.76 8.79 1.12
CA LEU A 8 16.40 7.93 2.26
C LEU A 8 16.79 6.48 1.92
N PRO A 9 17.31 5.71 2.88
CA PRO A 9 17.60 4.31 2.65
C PRO A 9 16.31 3.57 2.27
N HIS A 10 16.38 2.69 1.27
CA HIS A 10 15.25 1.84 0.92
C HIS A 10 14.92 0.88 2.06
N GLY A 11 13.62 0.63 2.28
CA GLY A 11 13.17 -0.43 3.17
C GLY A 11 13.54 -1.82 2.62
N ALA A 12 13.64 -2.81 3.51
CA ALA A 12 13.94 -4.18 3.13
C ALA A 12 12.88 -4.74 2.16
N VAL A 13 13.31 -5.54 1.18
CA VAL A 13 12.45 -6.19 0.19
C VAL A 13 12.59 -7.70 0.31
N PHE A 14 11.49 -8.39 0.54
CA PHE A 14 11.44 -9.83 0.76
C PHE A 14 10.75 -10.56 -0.39
N TYR A 15 11.24 -11.75 -0.72
CA TYR A 15 10.78 -12.60 -1.81
C TYR A 15 10.48 -14.01 -1.29
N PRO A 16 9.32 -14.23 -0.63
CA PRO A 16 8.97 -15.53 -0.09
C PRO A 16 8.89 -16.63 -1.17
N THR A 17 9.26 -17.85 -0.80
CA THR A 17 8.88 -19.05 -1.55
C THR A 17 7.36 -19.29 -1.46
N ARG A 18 6.84 -20.21 -2.28
CA ARG A 18 5.43 -20.61 -2.17
C ARG A 18 5.09 -21.20 -0.80
N GLU A 19 5.99 -21.98 -0.19
CA GLU A 19 5.75 -22.51 1.17
C GLU A 19 5.75 -21.39 2.21
N GLN A 20 6.67 -20.42 2.09
CA GLN A 20 6.72 -19.25 2.98
C GLN A 20 5.47 -18.38 2.86
N PHE A 21 4.99 -18.16 1.63
CA PHE A 21 3.84 -17.32 1.36
C PHE A 21 2.50 -17.96 1.75
N ALA A 22 2.47 -19.28 2.00
CA ALA A 22 1.26 -20.00 2.39
C ALA A 22 0.73 -19.59 3.78
N ASP A 23 1.60 -19.12 4.67
CA ASP A 23 1.23 -18.62 5.99
C ASP A 23 1.89 -17.26 6.25
N PRO A 24 1.22 -16.14 5.86
CA PRO A 24 1.78 -14.80 5.99
C PRO A 24 2.08 -14.41 7.44
N ILE A 25 1.28 -14.86 8.41
CA ILE A 25 1.51 -14.54 9.82
C ILE A 25 2.77 -15.24 10.30
N LYS A 26 2.96 -16.51 9.95
CA LYS A 26 4.21 -17.22 10.28
C LYS A 26 5.43 -16.64 9.57
N TYR A 27 5.28 -16.17 8.33
CA TYR A 27 6.34 -15.52 7.58
C TYR A 27 6.73 -14.16 8.16
N ILE A 28 5.76 -13.43 8.71
CA ILE A 28 6.00 -12.12 9.32
C ILE A 28 6.46 -12.26 10.76
N ALA A 29 5.73 -12.99 11.61
CA ALA A 29 5.88 -12.96 13.05
C ALA A 29 7.20 -13.54 13.54
N ARG A 30 7.76 -12.90 14.57
CA ARG A 30 8.85 -13.43 15.39
C ARG A 30 8.35 -14.64 16.19
N TYR A 31 9.04 -15.76 16.05
CA TYR A 31 8.82 -16.91 16.89
C TYR A 31 9.47 -16.67 18.25
N GLU A 32 8.68 -16.47 19.31
CA GLU A 32 9.19 -16.56 20.69
C GLU A 32 9.14 -18.02 21.15
N PRO A 33 10.28 -18.69 21.38
CA PRO A 33 10.25 -19.98 22.06
C PRO A 33 9.75 -19.75 23.48
N THR A 34 8.57 -20.26 23.80
CA THR A 34 8.13 -20.36 25.19
C THR A 34 9.14 -21.26 25.90
N ALA A 35 9.75 -20.77 26.98
CA ALA A 35 10.93 -21.33 27.65
C ALA A 35 10.74 -22.71 28.32
N SER A 36 9.71 -23.47 27.96
CA SER A 36 9.39 -24.76 28.54
C SER A 36 9.25 -25.82 27.45
N GLY A 37 10.37 -26.47 27.13
CA GLY A 37 10.33 -27.82 26.59
C GLY A 37 11.28 -28.08 25.43
N PHE A 38 12.47 -28.58 25.79
CA PHE A 38 13.37 -29.37 24.96
C PHE A 38 14.28 -28.65 23.95
N HIS A 39 15.57 -28.91 24.20
CA HIS A 39 16.76 -28.52 23.48
C HIS A 39 16.79 -29.19 22.09
N LEU A 40 16.31 -28.50 21.06
CA LEU A 40 16.62 -28.84 19.67
C LEU A 40 17.29 -27.63 18.97
N PRO A 41 18.63 -27.49 19.11
CA PRO A 41 19.39 -26.39 18.50
C PRO A 41 19.20 -26.31 16.97
N LEU A 42 18.91 -27.43 16.31
CA LEU A 42 18.72 -27.48 14.85
C LEU A 42 17.34 -26.95 14.44
N LEU A 43 16.25 -27.34 15.10
CA LEU A 43 14.89 -26.90 14.72
C LEU A 43 14.68 -25.39 14.97
N PHE A 44 15.36 -24.85 15.98
CA PHE A 44 15.31 -23.45 16.33
C PHE A 44 15.93 -22.54 15.25
N LYS A 45 17.07 -22.95 14.67
CA LYS A 45 17.71 -22.24 13.55
C LYS A 45 16.88 -22.32 12.26
N TRP A 46 16.19 -23.43 12.02
CA TRP A 46 15.31 -23.59 10.85
C TRP A 46 14.07 -22.68 10.95
N THR A 47 13.46 -22.52 12.12
CA THR A 47 12.25 -21.69 12.29
C THR A 47 12.54 -20.19 12.24
N LEU A 48 13.69 -19.75 12.77
CA LEU A 48 14.15 -18.36 12.67
C LEU A 48 14.53 -17.94 11.24
N GLY A 49 14.85 -18.89 10.35
CA GLY A 49 15.14 -18.59 8.94
C GLY A 49 13.91 -18.24 8.09
N PHE A 50 12.70 -18.33 8.65
CA PHE A 50 11.45 -18.07 7.94
C PHE A 50 10.81 -16.71 8.27
N SER A 51 11.20 -16.06 9.37
CA SER A 51 10.57 -14.81 9.84
C SER A 51 11.34 -13.59 9.33
N ILE A 52 10.61 -12.57 8.86
CA ILE A 52 11.20 -11.31 8.38
C ILE A 52 11.18 -10.17 9.41
N GLU A 53 10.52 -10.35 10.57
CA GLU A 53 10.29 -9.27 11.55
C GLU A 53 11.58 -8.57 11.97
N HIS A 54 12.63 -9.34 12.29
CA HIS A 54 13.86 -8.78 12.82
C HIS A 54 14.52 -7.77 11.88
N GLU A 55 14.44 -8.02 10.57
CA GLU A 55 14.99 -7.12 9.55
C GLU A 55 14.01 -5.99 9.23
N ALA A 56 12.72 -6.28 9.08
CA ALA A 56 11.69 -5.29 8.79
C ALA A 56 11.47 -4.26 9.93
N ALA A 57 11.58 -4.70 11.19
CA ALA A 57 11.39 -3.84 12.36
C ALA A 57 12.46 -2.74 12.47
N ARG A 58 13.64 -2.94 11.87
CA ARG A 58 14.72 -1.94 11.87
C ARG A 58 14.38 -0.71 11.03
N THR A 59 13.58 -0.88 9.98
CA THR A 59 13.16 0.19 9.06
C THR A 59 11.73 0.65 9.31
N GLY A 60 10.95 -0.06 10.14
CA GLY A 60 9.53 0.21 10.41
C GLY A 60 8.58 -0.19 9.27
N ILE A 61 9.08 -0.22 8.03
CA ILE A 61 8.37 -0.68 6.83
C ILE A 61 9.23 -1.68 6.04
N CYS A 62 8.57 -2.59 5.31
CA CYS A 62 9.20 -3.47 4.32
C CYS A 62 8.26 -3.72 3.14
N LYS A 63 8.82 -4.19 2.01
CA LYS A 63 8.06 -4.63 0.83
C LYS A 63 8.13 -6.15 0.74
N ILE A 64 6.99 -6.80 0.59
CA ILE A 64 6.91 -8.24 0.27
C ILE A 64 6.46 -8.36 -1.19
N VAL A 65 7.29 -8.99 -2.02
CA VAL A 65 6.97 -9.31 -3.40
C VAL A 65 6.47 -10.76 -3.44
N PRO A 66 5.21 -11.02 -3.79
CA PRO A 66 4.67 -12.38 -3.85
C PRO A 66 5.48 -13.33 -4.75
N PRO A 67 5.38 -14.66 -4.54
CA PRO A 67 6.02 -15.64 -5.41
C PRO A 67 5.56 -15.48 -6.87
N ARG A 68 6.45 -15.80 -7.81
CA ARG A 68 6.14 -15.72 -9.25
C ARG A 68 4.87 -16.50 -9.61
N GLY A 69 4.02 -15.88 -10.41
CA GLY A 69 2.73 -16.42 -10.85
C GLY A 69 1.59 -16.24 -9.84
N TRP A 70 1.84 -15.64 -8.68
CA TRP A 70 0.76 -15.13 -7.83
C TRP A 70 0.27 -13.79 -8.38
N ASN A 71 -0.90 -13.82 -9.03
CA ASN A 71 -1.52 -12.64 -9.63
C ASN A 71 -3.06 -12.77 -9.49
N PRO A 72 -3.62 -12.34 -8.35
CA PRO A 72 -5.06 -12.47 -8.10
C PRO A 72 -5.86 -11.57 -9.04
N THR A 73 -7.00 -12.07 -9.51
CA THR A 73 -7.93 -11.27 -10.31
C THR A 73 -8.46 -10.09 -9.51
N PHE A 74 -8.39 -8.88 -10.09
CA PHE A 74 -8.99 -7.69 -9.52
C PHE A 74 -10.51 -7.78 -9.60
N ALA A 75 -11.19 -7.64 -8.46
CA ALA A 75 -12.61 -8.00 -8.32
C ALA A 75 -13.58 -6.81 -8.36
N ILE A 76 -13.08 -5.57 -8.42
CA ILE A 76 -13.92 -4.37 -8.52
C ILE A 76 -14.13 -4.03 -9.99
N ASP A 77 -15.39 -3.80 -10.37
CA ASP A 77 -15.72 -3.20 -11.66
C ASP A 77 -15.50 -1.68 -11.58
N LEU A 78 -14.49 -1.18 -12.31
CA LEU A 78 -14.16 0.24 -12.34
C LEU A 78 -15.07 1.06 -13.26
N GLU A 79 -15.88 0.39 -14.07
CA GLU A 79 -16.82 1.02 -15.00
C GLU A 79 -18.25 1.06 -14.45
N ASP A 80 -18.51 0.47 -13.27
CA ASP A 80 -19.79 0.55 -12.57
C ASP A 80 -20.05 1.99 -12.12
N ASP A 81 -21.07 2.62 -12.71
CA ASP A 81 -21.49 3.98 -12.42
C ASP A 81 -22.44 4.09 -11.22
N HIS A 82 -22.82 2.97 -10.60
CA HIS A 82 -23.65 2.95 -9.40
C HIS A 82 -22.83 3.09 -8.12
N VAL A 83 -21.54 2.72 -8.15
CA VAL A 83 -20.63 2.84 -7.00
C VAL A 83 -20.09 4.26 -6.91
N HIS A 84 -20.48 4.95 -5.85
CA HIS A 84 -20.05 6.32 -5.57
C HIS A 84 -19.26 6.38 -4.27
N PHE A 85 -18.27 7.27 -4.18
CA PHE A 85 -17.50 7.54 -2.98
C PHE A 85 -17.11 9.01 -2.87
N ASP A 86 -16.96 9.49 -1.64
CA ASP A 86 -16.52 10.86 -1.37
C ASP A 86 -15.01 10.97 -1.30
N THR A 87 -14.47 12.11 -1.77
CA THR A 87 -13.04 12.42 -1.67
C THR A 87 -12.77 13.55 -0.68
N ARG A 88 -11.49 13.70 -0.33
CA ARG A 88 -10.98 14.82 0.47
C ARG A 88 -10.03 15.66 -0.36
N LYS A 89 -10.11 16.99 -0.22
CA LYS A 89 -9.18 17.93 -0.86
C LYS A 89 -7.94 18.09 0.00
N GLN A 90 -6.81 17.71 -0.56
CA GLN A 90 -5.49 17.86 0.05
C GLN A 90 -4.74 18.98 -0.65
N LYS A 91 -4.46 20.04 0.09
CA LYS A 91 -3.61 21.13 -0.38
C LYS A 91 -2.14 20.79 -0.13
N ILE A 92 -1.48 20.24 -1.13
CA ILE A 92 -0.09 19.77 -1.05
C ILE A 92 0.86 20.85 -0.54
N HIS A 93 0.68 22.07 -1.03
CA HIS A 93 1.46 23.25 -0.64
C HIS A 93 1.24 23.74 0.80
N GLU A 94 0.19 23.29 1.50
CA GLU A 94 -0.10 23.63 2.90
C GLU A 94 0.08 22.42 3.83
N LEU A 95 0.62 21.27 3.33
CA LEU A 95 0.64 20.01 4.09
C LEU A 95 1.42 20.09 5.42
N GLN A 96 2.49 20.87 5.47
CA GLN A 96 3.29 21.02 6.69
C GLN A 96 2.56 21.81 7.78
N GLU A 97 1.49 22.53 7.45
CA GLU A 97 0.72 23.34 8.39
C GLU A 97 -0.27 22.51 9.23
N GLY A 98 -0.41 21.21 8.94
CA GLY A 98 -1.30 20.32 9.68
C GLY A 98 -2.79 20.66 9.54
N ARG A 99 -3.17 21.38 8.47
CA ARG A 99 -4.57 21.75 8.21
C ARG A 99 -5.40 20.53 7.86
N ALA A 100 -6.63 20.49 8.38
CA ALA A 100 -7.61 19.47 8.02
C ALA A 100 -7.91 19.49 6.52
N TYR A 101 -8.15 18.31 5.95
CA TYR A 101 -8.51 18.20 4.54
C TYR A 101 -9.92 18.75 4.28
N GLY A 102 -10.05 19.45 3.15
CA GLY A 102 -11.33 19.97 2.70
C GLY A 102 -12.26 18.86 2.22
N LYS A 103 -13.56 19.15 2.14
CA LYS A 103 -14.51 18.26 1.46
C LYS A 103 -14.24 18.27 -0.04
N GLY A 104 -13.99 17.09 -0.63
CA GLY A 104 -13.90 16.91 -2.08
C GLY A 104 -15.25 16.59 -2.71
N ARG A 105 -15.20 16.13 -3.94
CA ARG A 105 -16.38 15.72 -4.71
C ARG A 105 -16.74 14.25 -4.44
N THR A 106 -17.96 13.90 -4.82
CA THR A 106 -18.40 12.50 -4.92
C THR A 106 -18.06 11.99 -6.33
N HIS A 107 -17.45 10.82 -6.42
CA HIS A 107 -16.96 10.23 -7.66
C HIS A 107 -17.46 8.80 -7.84
N THR A 108 -17.53 8.36 -9.09
CA THR A 108 -17.42 6.95 -9.45
C THR A 108 -15.95 6.62 -9.71
N PHE A 109 -15.57 5.34 -9.79
CA PHE A 109 -14.19 4.97 -10.11
C PHE A 109 -13.74 5.56 -11.46
N LYS A 110 -14.62 5.51 -12.46
CA LYS A 110 -14.40 6.09 -13.78
C LYS A 110 -14.14 7.59 -13.72
N SER A 111 -15.00 8.38 -13.07
CA SER A 111 -14.84 9.83 -13.03
C SER A 111 -13.63 10.27 -12.20
N PHE A 112 -13.31 9.52 -11.13
CA PHE A 112 -12.09 9.76 -10.35
C PHE A 112 -10.82 9.54 -11.18
N ARG A 113 -10.78 8.46 -11.97
CA ARG A 113 -9.66 8.15 -12.87
C ARG A 113 -9.50 9.21 -13.95
N GLU A 114 -10.59 9.61 -14.61
CA GLU A 114 -10.58 10.66 -15.64
C GLU A 114 -10.01 11.98 -15.09
N ASP A 115 -10.41 12.38 -13.88
CA ASP A 115 -9.90 13.58 -13.24
C ASP A 115 -8.44 13.46 -12.81
N ALA A 116 -8.02 12.29 -12.31
CA ALA A 116 -6.63 12.01 -11.97
C ALA A 116 -5.72 12.07 -13.21
N ASP A 117 -6.15 11.48 -14.32
CA ASP A 117 -5.44 11.51 -15.61
C ASP A 117 -5.37 12.92 -16.19
N ALA A 118 -6.48 13.67 -16.11
CA ALA A 118 -6.52 15.07 -16.52
C ALA A 118 -5.59 15.95 -15.67
N PHE A 119 -5.56 15.73 -14.35
CA PHE A 119 -4.61 16.39 -13.45
C PHE A 119 -3.16 16.05 -13.81
N ARG A 120 -2.85 14.75 -13.93
CA ARG A 120 -1.52 14.26 -14.30
C ARG A 120 -1.06 14.92 -15.59
N LYS A 121 -1.85 14.81 -16.66
CA LYS A 121 -1.53 15.42 -17.95
C LYS A 121 -1.23 16.91 -17.83
N ARG A 122 -2.12 17.71 -17.22
CA ARG A 122 -1.90 19.15 -17.04
C ARG A 122 -0.65 19.48 -16.23
N TRP A 123 -0.40 18.73 -15.15
CA TRP A 123 0.74 18.97 -14.25
C TRP A 123 2.09 18.80 -14.96
N PHE A 124 2.23 17.72 -15.73
CA PHE A 124 3.44 17.42 -16.48
C PHE A 124 3.57 18.34 -17.71
N SER A 125 2.50 18.58 -18.45
CA SER A 125 2.52 19.51 -19.60
C SER A 125 2.90 20.93 -19.20
N SER A 126 2.44 21.45 -18.06
CA SER A 126 2.81 22.79 -17.60
C SER A 126 4.29 22.95 -17.24
N ARG A 127 5.05 21.85 -17.21
CA ARG A 127 6.48 21.78 -16.89
C ARG A 127 7.33 21.29 -18.08
N GLY A 128 6.72 21.06 -19.23
CA GLY A 128 7.40 20.48 -20.39
C GLY A 128 7.89 19.05 -20.17
N LEU A 129 7.24 18.31 -19.27
CA LEU A 129 7.59 16.92 -18.93
C LEU A 129 6.60 15.94 -19.56
N ASP A 130 7.07 14.72 -19.83
CA ASP A 130 6.24 13.60 -20.28
C ASP A 130 5.92 12.68 -19.07
N PRO A 131 4.64 12.46 -18.73
CA PRO A 131 4.26 11.57 -17.63
C PRO A 131 4.67 10.10 -17.84
N THR A 132 5.00 9.66 -19.04
CA THR A 132 5.40 8.27 -19.33
C THR A 132 6.89 8.03 -19.15
N THR A 133 7.72 9.07 -19.28
CA THR A 133 9.18 8.98 -19.16
C THR A 133 9.71 9.52 -17.84
N THR A 134 8.92 10.33 -17.12
CA THR A 134 9.32 10.87 -15.81
C THR A 134 9.43 9.75 -14.78
N THR A 135 10.57 9.69 -14.10
CA THR A 135 10.89 8.67 -13.09
C THR A 135 10.15 8.91 -11.77
N SER A 136 10.02 7.87 -10.94
CA SER A 136 9.44 8.01 -9.58
C SER A 136 10.19 9.01 -8.71
N ASP A 137 11.51 9.10 -8.88
CA ASP A 137 12.37 9.97 -8.08
C ASP A 137 12.16 11.44 -8.43
N GLU A 138 12.01 11.77 -9.72
CA GLU A 138 11.66 13.12 -10.19
C GLU A 138 10.27 13.54 -9.68
N VAL A 139 9.29 12.64 -9.71
CA VAL A 139 7.96 12.90 -9.14
C VAL A 139 8.03 13.14 -7.63
N ALA A 140 8.80 12.33 -6.91
CA ALA A 140 9.00 12.47 -5.47
C ALA A 140 9.71 13.79 -5.13
N GLN A 141 10.75 14.15 -5.89
CA GLN A 141 11.47 15.41 -5.71
C GLN A 141 10.55 16.61 -5.91
N GLU A 142 9.73 16.60 -6.97
CA GLU A 142 8.77 17.67 -7.22
C GLU A 142 7.69 17.74 -6.12
N TYR A 143 7.17 16.60 -5.68
CA TYR A 143 6.24 16.53 -4.54
C TYR A 143 6.84 17.20 -3.30
N TRP A 144 8.05 16.81 -2.90
CA TRP A 144 8.72 17.38 -1.74
C TRP A 144 9.04 18.86 -1.92
N ARG A 145 9.41 19.29 -3.13
CA ARG A 145 9.61 20.70 -3.44
C ARG A 145 8.33 21.51 -3.19
N VAL A 146 7.16 21.02 -3.61
CA VAL A 146 5.87 21.71 -3.38
C VAL A 146 5.56 21.79 -1.88
N VAL A 147 5.73 20.68 -1.16
CA VAL A 147 5.46 20.60 0.29
C VAL A 147 6.36 21.52 1.09
N GLN A 148 7.66 21.54 0.80
CA GLN A 148 8.66 22.30 1.58
C GLN A 148 8.69 23.78 1.21
N MET A 149 8.45 24.12 -0.05
CA MET A 149 8.50 25.51 -0.53
C MET A 149 7.15 26.23 -0.43
N GLY A 150 6.07 25.51 -0.10
CA GLY A 150 4.72 26.05 -0.03
C GLY A 150 4.16 26.51 -1.38
N GLY A 151 4.71 26.02 -2.50
CA GLY A 151 4.33 26.50 -3.82
C GLY A 151 4.85 25.65 -4.99
N PRO A 152 4.14 25.61 -6.13
CA PRO A 152 2.91 26.35 -6.46
C PRO A 152 1.67 25.85 -5.70
N ARG A 153 0.61 26.67 -5.68
CA ARG A 153 -0.71 26.29 -5.13
C ARG A 153 -1.20 25.02 -5.83
N THR A 154 -1.13 23.91 -5.10
CA THR A 154 -1.44 22.58 -5.61
C THR A 154 -2.43 21.92 -4.66
N GLU A 155 -3.58 21.52 -5.20
CA GLU A 155 -4.66 20.81 -4.51
C GLU A 155 -4.94 19.53 -5.30
N VAL A 156 -5.08 18.41 -4.60
CA VAL A 156 -5.45 17.11 -5.16
C VAL A 156 -6.64 16.54 -4.39
N GLU A 157 -7.39 15.64 -5.00
CA GLU A 157 -8.43 14.87 -4.30
C GLU A 157 -7.91 13.48 -3.94
N TYR A 158 -8.19 13.05 -2.72
CA TYR A 158 -7.77 11.76 -2.19
C TYR A 158 -8.98 11.01 -1.63
N ALA A 159 -9.20 9.81 -2.15
CA ALA A 159 -10.25 8.90 -1.73
C ALA A 159 -9.70 7.93 -0.67
N ASN A 160 -9.54 8.41 0.57
CA ASN A 160 -9.09 7.58 1.69
C ASN A 160 -10.26 6.92 2.43
N ASP A 161 -9.95 5.83 3.14
CA ASP A 161 -10.88 5.15 4.05
C ASP A 161 -12.19 4.69 3.38
N LEU A 162 -12.10 4.26 2.13
CA LEU A 162 -13.24 3.70 1.39
C LEU A 162 -13.72 2.40 2.05
N ASP A 163 -15.00 2.35 2.38
CA ASP A 163 -15.60 1.15 2.97
C ASP A 163 -15.72 0.04 1.92
N ILE A 164 -15.09 -1.10 2.18
CA ILE A 164 -15.16 -2.29 1.34
C ILE A 164 -16.59 -2.85 1.20
N ALA A 165 -17.50 -2.52 2.13
CA ALA A 165 -18.91 -2.84 2.02
C ALA A 165 -19.63 -1.94 1.00
N GLN A 166 -19.12 -0.73 0.76
CA GLN A 166 -19.62 0.23 -0.21
C GLN A 166 -19.02 0.00 -1.60
N VAL A 167 -17.69 -0.08 -1.69
CA VAL A 167 -16.98 -0.10 -2.99
C VAL A 167 -16.53 -1.49 -3.43
N GLY A 168 -16.74 -2.51 -2.59
CA GLY A 168 -16.23 -3.84 -2.82
C GLY A 168 -14.77 -4.02 -2.38
N SER A 169 -14.27 -5.24 -2.55
CA SER A 169 -12.88 -5.60 -2.24
C SER A 169 -12.13 -5.83 -3.54
N GLY A 170 -10.89 -5.32 -3.64
CA GLY A 170 -10.04 -5.61 -4.81
C GLY A 170 -9.71 -7.09 -5.00
N PHE A 171 -9.89 -7.92 -3.97
CA PHE A 171 -9.72 -9.36 -4.01
C PHE A 171 -11.06 -10.08 -4.07
N LEU A 172 -11.12 -11.16 -4.85
CA LEU A 172 -12.27 -12.05 -4.89
C LEU A 172 -12.58 -12.60 -3.48
N ARG A 173 -13.86 -12.53 -3.10
CA ARG A 173 -14.38 -13.16 -1.88
C ARG A 173 -15.15 -14.41 -2.27
N SER A 174 -14.97 -15.50 -1.52
CA SER A 174 -15.80 -16.68 -1.72
C SER A 174 -17.27 -16.33 -1.47
N SER A 175 -18.16 -16.67 -2.41
CA SER A 175 -19.62 -16.46 -2.32
C SER A 175 -20.32 -17.22 -1.19
N LYS A 176 -19.60 -18.06 -0.44
CA LYS A 176 -20.09 -18.66 0.79
C LYS A 176 -20.23 -17.57 1.85
N ARG A 177 -21.41 -16.94 1.89
CA ARG A 177 -21.95 -16.30 3.10
C ARG A 177 -21.65 -17.22 4.29
N PHE A 178 -21.23 -16.65 5.41
CA PHE A 178 -20.89 -17.33 6.65
C PHE A 178 -21.99 -18.31 7.11
N ALA A 179 -22.02 -19.50 6.53
CA ALA A 179 -22.58 -20.69 7.16
C ALA A 179 -21.45 -21.24 8.01
N SER A 180 -21.68 -21.25 9.32
CA SER A 180 -20.81 -21.77 10.36
C SER A 180 -20.14 -23.09 9.95
N GLN A 181 -18.91 -23.01 9.46
CA GLN A 181 -17.95 -24.09 9.60
C GLN A 181 -16.56 -23.47 9.65
N ALA A 182 -15.89 -23.73 10.78
CA ALA A 182 -14.62 -23.17 11.16
C ALA A 182 -13.51 -23.54 10.17
N THR A 183 -13.30 -22.73 9.14
CA THR A 183 -11.96 -22.50 8.60
C THR A 183 -11.25 -21.54 9.55
N LYS A 184 -10.59 -22.11 10.55
CA LYS A 184 -9.62 -21.38 11.37
C LYS A 184 -8.55 -20.81 10.42
N GLY A 185 -8.38 -19.49 10.42
CA GLY A 185 -7.07 -18.91 10.13
C GLY A 185 -6.99 -17.66 9.27
N ILE A 186 -7.94 -17.36 8.36
CA ILE A 186 -7.60 -16.42 7.26
C ILE A 186 -8.46 -15.14 7.19
N ALA A 187 -9.57 -15.03 7.93
CA ALA A 187 -10.51 -13.91 7.75
C ALA A 187 -10.82 -13.09 9.01
N LYS A 188 -10.09 -13.28 10.13
CA LYS A 188 -10.43 -12.62 11.41
C LYS A 188 -9.30 -11.89 12.14
N LEU A 189 -8.09 -11.76 11.57
CA LEU A 189 -6.92 -11.24 12.30
C LEU A 189 -6.08 -10.20 11.54
N LEU A 190 -6.70 -9.41 10.67
CA LEU A 190 -6.07 -8.21 10.10
C LEU A 190 -6.74 -6.91 10.57
N PRO A 191 -6.65 -6.48 11.85
CA PRO A 191 -6.95 -5.09 12.18
C PRO A 191 -5.71 -4.19 12.34
N LEU A 192 -4.46 -4.70 12.36
CA LEU A 192 -3.32 -3.87 12.82
C LEU A 192 -1.98 -4.02 12.08
N LEU A 193 -1.91 -4.70 10.93
CA LEU A 193 -0.70 -4.68 10.11
C LEU A 193 -1.02 -4.14 8.72
N ALA A 194 -0.55 -2.93 8.42
CA ALA A 194 -0.48 -2.41 7.06
C ALA A 194 0.63 -3.16 6.31
N VAL A 195 0.37 -4.40 5.88
CA VAL A 195 1.23 -5.09 4.92
C VAL A 195 0.86 -4.56 3.54
N ILE A 196 1.69 -3.66 3.00
CA ILE A 196 1.60 -3.29 1.59
C ILE A 196 2.20 -4.46 0.79
N ILE A 197 1.34 -5.38 0.34
CA ILE A 197 1.73 -6.39 -0.63
C ILE A 197 1.77 -5.70 -1.99
N ALA A 198 2.97 -5.40 -2.46
CA ALA A 198 3.19 -4.83 -3.79
C ALA A 198 3.30 -5.98 -4.80
N THR A 199 2.30 -6.12 -5.67
CA THR A 199 2.38 -6.98 -6.84
C THR A 199 3.27 -6.30 -7.88
N ASP A 200 4.55 -6.69 -7.92
CA ASP A 200 5.41 -6.35 -9.05
C ASP A 200 5.16 -7.40 -10.14
N ASN A 201 4.61 -6.98 -11.28
CA ASN A 201 4.40 -7.86 -12.43
C ASN A 201 5.76 -8.15 -13.09
N ARG A 202 6.42 -9.23 -12.66
CA ARG A 202 7.50 -9.88 -13.42
C ARG A 202 6.96 -10.97 -14.34
#